data_AF-A0A8J8DAV4-F1
#
_entry.id   AF-A0A8J8DAV4-F1
#
_cell.length_a   1.000
_cell.length_b   1.000
_cell.length_c   1.000
_cell.angle_alpha   90.00
_cell.angle_beta   90.00
_cell.angle_gamma   90.00
#
_symmetry.space_group_name_H-M   'P 1'
#
loop_
_entity.id
_entity.type
_entity.pdbx_description
1 polymer ?
#
loop_
_entity_poly.entity_id
_entity_poly.type
_entity_poly.pdbx_seq_one_letter_code
_entity_poly.pdbx_strand_id
1 'polypeptide(L)'
;MKRALAFFVFIILASPAYACQYQTDKVLVEVNPNEELLSIVYYLTFELDEFVIHRLGYIRDVDAYFGKYKNHEAVQTLKHYFSDVENIPQRDYKLFLLDAYILQFSNPPEMKRIYTEWQDSDLDKIVDALRKFAQDTHFMEFFKSHESYYGQDLEVYKSAIQLLPPDEFMGPYMNLTNVRFEFHLPYLVCIHGHSFYREENGTKIYGSGGIPPLVRRTPPRTLWSLERAKDTIFGLPLNAVYVNNRKFDELWVLDFIYHELGHDITNEKLDEYYGYKVKPLRYFENTIEEDMPYLATYDIHFWFDTMMIYESFADGWAYFALSHIDRDYAEWNLQMQKAWGEFWQDYMIELYQKYTALSLKENKTLDEYIYKMLDELAEKAPPEKAKDLYEKNVPITPLRALDDVVKEGEVIIVYGTQNPDKRGSEYDRETAEIVKSYLETFYSQWPGDIKIEVKADVNLTDEDLKKDLILIGGSVSNKVVQQFEEYFPLRFVFKNGTWVLEKNSNFGNVRTFIITPDDIKEVSFMKFSYNSPQTSMLLAIRNPLREDNYIVWIAGADRYSTRRYRNPTYYLVSYEIYDGEKIEDGFYIQPLLSS
;
A
#
# COMPACT_ATOMS: atom_id res chain seq x y z
N MET A 1 31.10 -57.95 -40.71
CA MET A 1 29.85 -57.20 -40.93
C MET A 1 29.37 -56.64 -39.61
N LYS A 2 29.75 -55.39 -39.30
CA LYS A 2 29.39 -54.70 -38.04
C LYS A 2 28.11 -53.89 -38.29
N ARG A 3 27.07 -54.15 -37.50
CA ARG A 3 25.83 -53.37 -37.46
C ARG A 3 26.14 -52.02 -36.78
N ALA A 4 25.93 -50.92 -37.50
CA ALA A 4 25.92 -49.58 -36.92
C ALA A 4 24.49 -49.27 -36.48
N LEU A 5 24.31 -49.03 -35.19
CA LEU A 5 23.09 -48.51 -34.59
C LEU A 5 23.21 -46.98 -34.64
N ALA A 6 22.37 -46.31 -35.42
CA ALA A 6 22.28 -44.86 -35.42
C ALA A 6 21.37 -44.41 -34.26
N PHE A 7 21.95 -43.73 -33.28
CA PHE A 7 21.22 -43.00 -32.24
C PHE A 7 20.97 -41.58 -32.76
N PHE A 8 19.70 -41.23 -32.99
CA PHE A 8 19.29 -39.83 -33.16
C PHE A 8 19.07 -39.23 -31.77
N VAL A 9 19.95 -38.33 -31.35
CA VAL A 9 19.74 -37.47 -30.18
C VAL A 9 18.97 -36.25 -30.66
N PHE A 10 17.70 -36.14 -30.27
CA PHE A 10 16.95 -34.87 -30.34
C PHE A 10 17.48 -33.97 -29.23
N ILE A 11 18.31 -32.98 -29.59
CA ILE A 11 18.60 -31.84 -28.72
C ILE A 11 17.39 -30.92 -28.84
N ILE A 12 16.52 -30.92 -27.81
CA ILE A 12 15.55 -29.85 -27.61
C ILE A 12 16.36 -28.62 -27.22
N LEU A 13 16.57 -27.71 -28.18
CA LEU A 13 17.04 -26.35 -27.90
C LEU A 13 15.90 -25.66 -27.14
N ALA A 14 15.92 -25.74 -25.81
CA ALA A 14 15.15 -24.82 -24.99
C ALA A 14 15.74 -23.42 -25.27
N SER A 15 14.93 -22.52 -25.84
CA SER A 15 15.26 -21.10 -25.90
C SER A 15 15.68 -20.65 -24.50
N PRO A 16 16.73 -19.81 -24.35
CA PRO A 16 17.05 -19.25 -23.05
C PRO A 16 15.79 -18.51 -22.58
N ALA A 17 15.20 -18.97 -21.48
CA ALA A 17 14.20 -18.18 -20.78
C ALA A 17 14.93 -16.88 -20.38
N TYR A 18 14.55 -15.76 -20.98
CA TYR A 18 15.05 -14.45 -20.58
C TYR A 18 14.70 -14.28 -19.10
N ALA A 19 15.71 -14.10 -18.25
CA ALA A 19 15.50 -14.09 -16.80
C ALA A 19 14.83 -12.77 -16.32
N CYS A 20 14.52 -11.87 -17.25
CA CYS A 20 13.80 -10.61 -17.03
C CYS A 20 12.28 -10.69 -17.34
N GLN A 21 11.76 -11.81 -17.84
CA GLN A 21 10.33 -11.92 -18.18
C GLN A 21 9.74 -13.31 -17.95
N TYR A 22 8.45 -13.34 -17.68
CA TYR A 22 7.57 -14.51 -17.76
C TYR A 22 6.53 -14.27 -18.84
N GLN A 23 6.38 -15.22 -19.77
CA GLN A 23 5.46 -15.07 -20.90
C GLN A 23 4.72 -16.37 -21.21
N THR A 24 3.41 -16.25 -21.42
CA THR A 24 2.52 -17.27 -22.01
C THR A 24 1.90 -16.72 -23.31
N ASP A 25 0.96 -17.46 -23.92
CA ASP A 25 0.25 -16.98 -25.12
C ASP A 25 -0.55 -15.69 -24.88
N LYS A 26 -0.99 -15.45 -23.64
CA LYS A 26 -1.86 -14.32 -23.28
C LYS A 26 -1.35 -13.43 -22.16
N VAL A 27 -0.28 -13.81 -21.46
CA VAL A 27 0.23 -13.06 -20.30
C VAL A 27 1.70 -12.76 -20.48
N LEU A 28 2.11 -11.52 -20.18
CA LEU A 28 3.49 -11.08 -20.05
C LEU A 28 3.66 -10.44 -18.67
N VAL A 29 4.71 -10.84 -17.97
CA VAL A 29 5.25 -10.12 -16.81
C VAL A 29 6.70 -9.84 -17.12
N GLU A 30 7.14 -8.59 -17.02
CA GLU A 30 8.54 -8.26 -17.24
C GLU A 30 9.04 -7.16 -16.31
N VAL A 31 10.34 -7.21 -16.00
CA VAL A 31 11.04 -5.99 -15.60
C VAL A 31 11.25 -5.20 -16.87
N ASN A 32 10.56 -4.07 -17.00
CA ASN A 32 10.54 -3.34 -18.26
C ASN A 32 11.84 -2.53 -18.43
N PRO A 33 12.52 -2.63 -19.60
CA PRO A 33 13.79 -1.94 -19.80
C PRO A 33 13.64 -0.40 -19.92
N ASN A 34 12.47 0.13 -20.30
CA ASN A 34 12.23 1.57 -20.27
C ASN A 34 12.12 2.05 -18.81
N GLU A 35 11.35 1.35 -17.97
CA GLU A 35 11.17 1.68 -16.55
C GLU A 35 12.48 1.59 -15.78
N GLU A 36 13.29 0.56 -16.05
CA GLU A 36 14.60 0.42 -15.39
C GLU A 36 15.61 1.46 -15.88
N LEU A 37 15.56 1.85 -17.17
CA LEU A 37 16.36 2.97 -17.67
C LEU A 37 15.99 4.28 -16.96
N LEU A 38 14.69 4.56 -16.81
CA LEU A 38 14.19 5.69 -16.03
C LEU A 38 14.68 5.61 -14.58
N SER A 39 14.57 4.45 -13.96
CA SER A 39 14.96 4.20 -12.56
C SER A 39 16.45 4.46 -12.32
N ILE A 40 17.33 4.04 -13.24
CA ILE A 40 18.77 4.31 -13.17
C ILE A 40 19.06 5.81 -13.33
N VAL A 41 18.45 6.48 -14.29
CA VAL A 41 18.65 7.93 -14.48
C VAL A 41 18.12 8.71 -13.28
N TYR A 42 17.00 8.28 -12.69
CA TYR A 42 16.45 8.82 -11.45
C TYR A 42 17.45 8.66 -10.28
N TYR A 43 17.97 7.45 -10.07
CA TYR A 43 18.98 7.19 -9.04
C TYR A 43 20.24 8.04 -9.23
N LEU A 44 20.73 8.22 -10.46
CA LEU A 44 21.87 9.11 -10.72
C LEU A 44 21.56 10.59 -10.45
N THR A 45 20.28 10.97 -10.50
CA THR A 45 19.81 12.34 -10.27
C THR A 45 19.67 12.65 -8.78
N PHE A 46 19.08 11.74 -8.01
CA PHE A 46 18.67 11.97 -6.62
C PHE A 46 19.39 11.09 -5.58
N GLU A 47 20.24 10.16 -6.02
CA GLU A 47 20.95 9.18 -5.18
C GLU A 47 19.98 8.33 -4.35
N LEU A 48 20.24 8.10 -3.06
CA LEU A 48 19.39 7.28 -2.18
C LEU A 48 18.16 8.06 -1.68
N ASP A 49 17.39 8.58 -2.62
CA ASP A 49 16.11 9.26 -2.41
C ASP A 49 15.01 8.28 -1.91
N GLU A 50 13.91 8.79 -1.34
CA GLU A 50 12.87 7.96 -0.71
C GLU A 50 12.27 6.89 -1.63
N PHE A 51 12.20 7.17 -2.94
CA PHE A 51 11.66 6.24 -3.94
C PHE A 51 12.65 5.12 -4.31
N VAL A 52 13.94 5.22 -3.95
CA VAL A 52 14.94 4.22 -4.35
C VAL A 52 14.89 2.98 -3.48
N ILE A 53 14.66 1.83 -4.11
CA ILE A 53 14.66 0.51 -3.46
C ILE A 53 16.11 0.12 -3.17
N HIS A 54 16.40 -0.25 -1.92
CA HIS A 54 17.78 -0.49 -1.47
C HIS A 54 18.29 -1.87 -1.91
N ARG A 55 18.66 -1.98 -3.19
CA ARG A 55 19.16 -3.19 -3.85
C ARG A 55 20.68 -3.33 -3.70
N LEU A 56 21.16 -3.51 -2.47
CA LEU A 56 22.59 -3.58 -2.07
C LEU A 56 23.63 -3.85 -3.19
N GLY A 57 23.61 -5.06 -3.79
CA GLY A 57 24.56 -5.45 -4.83
C GLY A 57 24.39 -4.67 -6.12
N TYR A 58 23.14 -4.59 -6.58
CA TYR A 58 22.75 -3.93 -7.81
C TYR A 58 23.10 -2.43 -7.81
N ILE A 59 22.86 -1.71 -6.70
CA ILE A 59 23.21 -0.28 -6.57
C ILE A 59 24.71 -0.07 -6.79
N ARG A 60 25.56 -0.94 -6.23
CA ARG A 60 27.01 -0.84 -6.44
C ARG A 60 27.39 -1.07 -7.90
N ASP A 61 26.70 -1.98 -8.58
CA ASP A 61 26.93 -2.24 -10.00
C ASP A 61 26.46 -1.05 -10.86
N VAL A 62 25.33 -0.42 -10.52
CA VAL A 62 24.84 0.83 -11.13
C VAL A 62 25.85 1.97 -10.94
N ASP A 63 26.35 2.18 -9.72
CA ASP A 63 27.37 3.19 -9.43
C ASP A 63 28.65 2.96 -10.24
N ALA A 64 29.12 1.72 -10.30
CA ALA A 64 30.35 1.35 -11.01
C ALA A 64 30.21 1.55 -12.53
N TYR A 65 29.05 1.21 -13.09
CA TYR A 65 28.81 1.26 -14.53
C TYR A 65 28.43 2.67 -15.01
N PHE A 66 27.48 3.31 -14.32
CA PHE A 66 26.87 4.57 -14.74
C PHE A 66 27.36 5.81 -13.98
N GLY A 67 28.09 5.67 -12.86
CA GLY A 67 28.48 6.81 -12.02
C GLY A 67 29.27 7.92 -12.73
N LYS A 68 30.01 7.57 -13.81
CA LYS A 68 30.72 8.56 -14.65
C LYS A 68 29.78 9.44 -15.50
N TYR A 69 28.50 9.09 -15.61
CA TYR A 69 27.47 9.78 -16.39
C TYR A 69 26.54 10.67 -15.53
N LYS A 70 26.87 10.96 -14.27
CA LYS A 70 26.09 11.89 -13.41
C LYS A 70 25.90 13.30 -14.00
N ASN A 71 26.72 13.69 -14.98
CA ASN A 71 26.59 14.96 -15.71
C ASN A 71 25.97 14.81 -17.12
N HIS A 72 25.41 13.64 -17.44
CA HIS A 72 24.78 13.39 -18.74
C HIS A 72 23.50 14.23 -18.90
N GLU A 73 23.15 14.56 -20.14
CA GLU A 73 21.97 15.35 -20.51
C GLU A 73 20.69 14.80 -19.87
N ALA A 74 20.43 13.49 -19.96
CA ALA A 74 19.30 12.83 -19.30
C ALA A 74 19.16 13.12 -17.80
N VAL A 75 20.27 13.11 -17.05
CA VAL A 75 20.26 13.41 -15.60
C VAL A 75 19.88 14.88 -15.38
N GLN A 76 20.39 15.79 -16.20
CA GLN A 76 20.04 17.22 -16.10
C GLN A 76 18.60 17.51 -16.52
N THR A 77 18.12 16.84 -17.58
CA THR A 77 16.73 16.95 -18.05
C THR A 77 15.76 16.44 -17.00
N LEU A 78 16.03 15.27 -16.39
CA LEU A 78 15.20 14.73 -15.33
C LEU A 78 15.21 15.64 -14.10
N LYS A 79 16.39 16.13 -13.69
CA LYS A 79 16.51 17.11 -12.60
C LYS A 79 15.67 18.37 -12.84
N HIS A 80 15.61 18.84 -14.08
CA HIS A 80 14.80 20.00 -14.45
C HIS A 80 13.30 19.69 -14.40
N TYR A 81 12.88 18.51 -14.87
CA TYR A 81 11.47 18.09 -14.84
C TYR A 81 10.88 18.06 -13.42
N PHE A 82 11.71 17.72 -12.42
CA PHE A 82 11.32 17.70 -11.01
C PHE A 82 11.65 19.01 -10.25
N SER A 83 12.08 20.08 -10.94
CA SER A 83 12.58 21.30 -10.27
C SER A 83 11.50 22.17 -9.59
N ASP A 84 10.24 21.96 -9.96
CA ASP A 84 9.02 22.60 -9.45
C ASP A 84 8.27 21.73 -8.44
N VAL A 85 8.79 20.56 -8.08
CA VAL A 85 8.19 19.67 -7.08
C VAL A 85 8.50 20.20 -5.68
N GLU A 86 7.45 20.45 -4.90
CA GLU A 86 7.54 21.03 -3.55
C GLU A 86 7.43 19.96 -2.45
N ASN A 87 6.81 18.82 -2.75
CA ASN A 87 6.50 17.78 -1.78
C ASN A 87 6.60 16.37 -2.40
N ILE A 88 6.65 15.35 -1.55
CA ILE A 88 6.84 13.95 -1.96
C ILE A 88 5.66 13.45 -2.84
N PRO A 89 4.38 13.74 -2.53
CA PRO A 89 3.26 13.33 -3.38
C PRO A 89 3.32 13.90 -4.80
N GLN A 90 3.72 15.15 -4.96
CA GLN A 90 3.93 15.74 -6.29
C GLN A 90 5.03 15.03 -7.06
N ARG A 91 6.08 14.56 -6.36
CA ARG A 91 7.13 13.74 -6.96
C ARG A 91 6.58 12.39 -7.40
N ASP A 92 5.80 11.72 -6.53
CA ASP A 92 5.16 10.43 -6.82
C ASP A 92 4.30 10.55 -8.08
N TYR A 93 3.42 11.55 -8.13
CA TYR A 93 2.55 11.82 -9.27
C TYR A 93 3.33 12.08 -10.57
N LYS A 94 4.40 12.90 -10.52
CA LYS A 94 5.23 13.14 -11.70
C LYS A 94 5.99 11.89 -12.15
N LEU A 95 6.45 11.07 -11.21
CA LEU A 95 7.13 9.82 -11.52
C LEU A 95 6.17 8.81 -12.15
N PHE A 96 4.96 8.67 -11.59
CA PHE A 96 3.84 7.94 -12.16
C PHE A 96 3.53 8.38 -13.60
N LEU A 97 3.32 9.68 -13.84
CA LEU A 97 3.04 10.20 -15.18
C LEU A 97 4.16 9.88 -16.17
N LEU A 98 5.41 10.04 -15.74
CA LEU A 98 6.56 9.76 -16.60
C LEU A 98 6.65 8.26 -16.93
N ASP A 99 6.39 7.39 -15.95
CA ASP A 99 6.36 5.94 -16.12
C ASP A 99 5.27 5.51 -17.12
N ALA A 100 4.03 5.93 -16.90
CA ALA A 100 2.93 5.70 -17.84
C ALA A 100 3.26 6.24 -19.26
N TYR A 101 3.99 7.35 -19.35
CA TYR A 101 4.39 7.92 -20.63
C TYR A 101 5.42 7.06 -21.37
N ILE A 102 6.46 6.57 -20.69
CA ILE A 102 7.55 5.81 -21.33
C ILE A 102 7.10 4.43 -21.83
N LEU A 103 6.03 3.86 -21.27
CA LEU A 103 5.43 2.61 -21.77
C LEU A 103 4.83 2.75 -23.18
N GLN A 104 4.70 3.98 -23.70
CA GLN A 104 4.28 4.22 -25.08
C GLN A 104 5.38 3.97 -26.14
N PHE A 105 6.60 3.65 -25.71
CA PHE A 105 7.79 3.59 -26.56
C PHE A 105 8.37 2.18 -26.63
N SER A 106 9.03 1.87 -27.76
CA SER A 106 9.79 0.63 -27.91
C SER A 106 10.92 0.55 -26.89
N ASN A 107 11.46 -0.65 -26.68
CA ASN A 107 12.60 -0.81 -25.79
C ASN A 107 13.81 0.08 -26.20
N PRO A 108 14.70 0.41 -25.24
CA PRO A 108 15.94 1.10 -25.54
C PRO A 108 16.87 0.20 -26.37
N PRO A 109 17.82 0.76 -27.13
CA PRO A 109 18.15 2.18 -27.23
C PRO A 109 17.31 2.96 -28.26
N GLU A 110 16.37 2.32 -28.96
CA GLU A 110 15.57 2.99 -29.99
C GLU A 110 14.53 3.94 -29.40
N MET A 111 13.82 3.53 -28.33
CA MET A 111 12.73 4.28 -27.70
C MET A 111 11.86 5.03 -28.73
N LYS A 112 11.42 4.31 -29.77
CA LYS A 112 10.54 4.86 -30.81
C LYS A 112 9.12 4.82 -30.29
N ARG A 113 8.40 5.93 -30.44
CA ARG A 113 6.98 5.97 -30.10
C ARG A 113 6.23 4.91 -30.88
N ILE A 114 5.57 4.00 -30.16
CA ILE A 114 4.71 2.96 -30.72
C ILE A 114 3.26 3.45 -30.72
N TYR A 115 2.87 4.22 -29.70
CA TYR A 115 1.50 4.70 -29.50
C TYR A 115 1.42 6.23 -29.54
N THR A 116 0.38 6.74 -30.19
CA THR A 116 0.23 8.18 -30.49
C THR A 116 -0.94 8.85 -29.76
N GLU A 117 -1.57 8.12 -28.84
CA GLU A 117 -2.78 8.55 -28.11
C GLU A 117 -2.49 9.70 -27.15
N TRP A 118 -1.33 9.65 -26.47
CA TRP A 118 -0.87 10.71 -25.58
C TRP A 118 0.49 11.28 -26.04
N GLN A 119 0.50 12.56 -26.38
CA GLN A 119 1.69 13.32 -26.76
C GLN A 119 1.85 14.52 -25.85
N ASP A 120 3.05 14.65 -25.28
CA ASP A 120 3.45 15.74 -24.42
C ASP A 120 4.87 16.16 -24.79
N SER A 121 5.02 17.42 -25.20
CA SER A 121 6.30 17.91 -25.72
C SER A 121 7.39 18.00 -24.66
N ASP A 122 7.03 18.12 -23.38
CA ASP A 122 8.01 18.16 -22.30
C ASP A 122 8.45 16.76 -21.90
N LEU A 123 7.51 15.80 -21.84
CA LEU A 123 7.85 14.39 -21.63
C LEU A 123 8.63 13.79 -22.82
N ASP A 124 8.34 14.23 -24.06
CA ASP A 124 9.12 13.84 -25.25
C ASP A 124 10.60 14.21 -25.13
N LYS A 125 10.92 15.38 -24.57
CA LYS A 125 12.31 15.78 -24.32
C LYS A 125 13.01 14.85 -23.34
N ILE A 126 12.28 14.38 -22.32
CA ILE A 126 12.80 13.41 -21.35
C ILE A 126 13.09 12.10 -22.07
N VAL A 127 12.14 11.58 -22.86
CA VAL A 127 12.33 10.33 -23.62
C VAL A 127 13.49 10.42 -24.60
N ASP A 128 13.65 11.54 -25.30
CA ASP A 128 14.79 11.77 -26.19
C ASP A 128 16.12 11.75 -25.43
N ALA A 129 16.15 12.34 -24.24
CA ALA A 129 17.33 12.33 -23.38
C ALA A 129 17.63 10.92 -22.83
N LEU A 130 16.61 10.16 -22.42
CA LEU A 130 16.72 8.75 -22.00
C LEU A 130 17.24 7.88 -23.15
N ARG A 131 16.72 8.05 -24.37
CA ARG A 131 17.19 7.37 -25.58
C ARG A 131 18.68 7.61 -25.79
N LYS A 132 19.12 8.87 -25.70
CA LYS A 132 20.53 9.25 -25.81
C LYS A 132 21.38 8.63 -24.71
N PHE A 133 20.90 8.63 -23.46
CA PHE A 133 21.59 7.98 -22.36
C PHE A 133 21.76 6.49 -22.62
N ALA A 134 20.71 5.79 -23.06
CA ALA A 134 20.77 4.36 -23.36
C ALA A 134 21.83 4.04 -24.44
N GLN A 135 21.96 4.90 -25.46
CA GLN A 135 22.98 4.79 -26.51
C GLN A 135 24.39 5.06 -25.98
N ASP A 136 24.60 6.17 -25.29
CA ASP A 136 25.93 6.63 -24.84
C ASP A 136 26.50 5.73 -23.72
N THR A 137 25.63 5.01 -23.00
CA THR A 137 25.99 4.12 -21.88
C THR A 137 25.96 2.64 -22.24
N HIS A 138 25.42 2.26 -23.40
CA HIS A 138 25.16 0.86 -23.76
C HIS A 138 24.26 0.19 -22.71
N PHE A 139 23.18 0.87 -22.30
CA PHE A 139 22.28 0.45 -21.22
C PHE A 139 21.78 -0.99 -21.38
N MET A 140 21.43 -1.42 -22.60
CA MET A 140 20.92 -2.78 -22.82
C MET A 140 21.96 -3.87 -22.55
N GLU A 141 23.26 -3.57 -22.59
CA GLU A 141 24.31 -4.52 -22.18
C GLU A 141 24.33 -4.67 -20.65
N PHE A 142 24.19 -3.56 -19.93
CA PHE A 142 24.03 -3.57 -18.47
C PHE A 142 22.76 -4.33 -18.08
N PHE A 143 21.60 -3.98 -18.64
CA PHE A 143 20.31 -4.60 -18.32
C PHE A 143 20.35 -6.12 -18.50
N LYS A 144 20.86 -6.61 -19.63
CA LYS A 144 20.97 -8.06 -19.92
C LYS A 144 21.98 -8.78 -19.04
N SER A 145 23.07 -8.12 -18.65
CA SER A 145 24.07 -8.73 -17.76
C SER A 145 23.61 -8.82 -16.30
N HIS A 146 22.52 -8.14 -15.93
CA HIS A 146 21.99 -8.09 -14.57
C HIS A 146 20.64 -8.83 -14.41
N GLU A 147 20.18 -9.59 -15.41
CA GLU A 147 18.88 -10.31 -15.34
C GLU A 147 18.77 -11.24 -14.11
N SER A 148 19.89 -11.73 -13.57
CA SER A 148 19.88 -12.55 -12.35
C SER A 148 19.34 -11.81 -11.12
N TYR A 149 19.43 -10.48 -11.07
CA TYR A 149 18.88 -9.67 -9.99
C TYR A 149 17.35 -9.61 -10.03
N TYR A 150 16.75 -9.70 -11.22
CA TYR A 150 15.31 -9.56 -11.44
C TYR A 150 14.53 -10.83 -11.10
N GLY A 151 15.17 -11.99 -11.23
CA GLY A 151 14.50 -13.29 -11.10
C GLY A 151 13.78 -13.53 -9.78
N GLN A 152 14.25 -12.96 -8.66
CA GLN A 152 13.58 -13.11 -7.37
C GLN A 152 12.19 -12.45 -7.36
N ASP A 153 12.09 -11.25 -7.94
CA ASP A 153 10.85 -10.49 -7.96
C ASP A 153 9.90 -11.03 -9.01
N LEU A 154 10.41 -11.34 -10.20
CA LEU A 154 9.63 -11.96 -11.27
C LEU A 154 9.02 -13.29 -10.86
N GLU A 155 9.72 -14.10 -10.05
CA GLU A 155 9.14 -15.35 -9.57
C GLU A 155 7.92 -15.08 -8.67
N VAL A 156 7.88 -13.98 -7.89
CA VAL A 156 6.71 -13.61 -7.06
C VAL A 156 5.51 -13.33 -7.95
N TYR A 157 5.68 -12.46 -8.95
CA TYR A 157 4.62 -12.10 -9.87
C TYR A 157 4.14 -13.28 -10.70
N LYS A 158 5.07 -14.10 -11.19
CA LYS A 158 4.76 -15.34 -11.88
C LYS A 158 3.96 -16.29 -10.99
N SER A 159 4.38 -16.51 -9.74
CA SER A 159 3.66 -17.37 -8.80
C SER A 159 2.26 -16.81 -8.50
N ALA A 160 2.14 -15.50 -8.29
CA ALA A 160 0.85 -14.82 -8.06
C ALA A 160 -0.14 -15.04 -9.21
N ILE A 161 0.27 -14.76 -10.45
CA ILE A 161 -0.57 -14.96 -11.65
C ILE A 161 -0.96 -16.43 -11.82
N GLN A 162 -0.10 -17.37 -11.43
CA GLN A 162 -0.43 -18.79 -11.49
C GLN A 162 -1.49 -19.22 -10.44
N LEU A 163 -1.67 -18.47 -9.35
CA LEU A 163 -2.76 -18.71 -8.40
C LEU A 163 -4.12 -18.40 -9.03
N LEU A 164 -4.20 -17.33 -9.82
CA LEU A 164 -5.41 -16.93 -10.54
C LEU A 164 -5.04 -16.35 -11.91
N PRO A 165 -5.00 -17.19 -12.97
CA PRO A 165 -4.66 -16.72 -14.32
C PRO A 165 -5.70 -15.70 -14.84
N PRO A 166 -5.28 -14.50 -15.30
CA PRO A 166 -6.21 -13.45 -15.74
C PRO A 166 -7.15 -13.86 -16.86
N ASP A 167 -6.67 -14.62 -17.84
CA ASP A 167 -7.49 -15.05 -18.97
C ASP A 167 -8.54 -16.10 -18.58
N GLU A 168 -8.18 -17.03 -17.70
CA GLU A 168 -9.11 -18.03 -17.17
C GLU A 168 -10.15 -17.39 -16.25
N PHE A 169 -9.72 -16.49 -15.35
CA PHE A 169 -10.61 -15.85 -14.39
C PHE A 169 -11.54 -14.81 -15.02
N MET A 170 -11.02 -13.93 -15.88
CA MET A 170 -11.82 -12.85 -16.47
C MET A 170 -12.72 -13.35 -17.61
N GLY A 171 -12.39 -14.47 -18.26
CA GLY A 171 -13.09 -14.99 -19.43
C GLY A 171 -14.62 -15.17 -19.28
N PRO A 172 -15.12 -15.68 -18.15
CA PRO A 172 -16.55 -15.79 -17.90
C PRO A 172 -17.28 -14.44 -17.76
N TYR A 173 -16.58 -13.37 -17.37
CA TYR A 173 -17.16 -12.06 -17.06
C TYR A 173 -16.94 -11.03 -18.16
N MET A 174 -15.93 -11.23 -19.01
CA MET A 174 -15.46 -10.29 -20.01
C MET A 174 -15.25 -10.97 -21.38
N ASN A 175 -15.42 -10.22 -22.47
CA ASN A 175 -15.16 -10.73 -23.82
C ASN A 175 -13.65 -10.66 -24.15
N LEU A 176 -12.92 -11.73 -23.85
CA LEU A 176 -11.46 -11.81 -24.02
C LEU A 176 -10.98 -12.29 -25.40
N THR A 177 -11.79 -12.17 -26.45
CA THR A 177 -11.49 -12.79 -27.75
C THR A 177 -10.18 -12.27 -28.37
N ASN A 178 -9.84 -10.99 -28.14
CA ASN A 178 -8.59 -10.37 -28.58
C ASN A 178 -7.95 -9.58 -27.44
N VAL A 179 -7.71 -10.22 -26.29
CA VAL A 179 -7.08 -9.57 -25.11
C VAL A 179 -5.76 -10.26 -24.76
N ARG A 180 -4.72 -9.46 -24.50
CA ARG A 180 -3.46 -9.85 -23.86
C ARG A 180 -3.33 -9.11 -22.53
N PHE A 181 -2.72 -9.76 -21.54
CA PHE A 181 -2.40 -9.20 -20.25
C PHE A 181 -0.92 -8.89 -20.15
N GLU A 182 -0.56 -7.71 -19.65
CA GLU A 182 0.83 -7.26 -19.52
C GLU A 182 1.09 -6.54 -18.20
N PHE A 183 2.12 -6.96 -17.49
CA PHE A 183 2.51 -6.41 -16.19
C PHE A 183 3.99 -6.00 -16.23
N HIS A 184 4.25 -4.70 -16.09
CA HIS A 184 5.57 -4.08 -16.19
C HIS A 184 6.03 -3.62 -14.82
N LEU A 185 7.25 -3.99 -14.46
CA LEU A 185 7.80 -3.82 -13.12
C LEU A 185 9.07 -2.97 -13.13
N PRO A 186 9.11 -1.83 -12.42
CA PRO A 186 10.37 -1.14 -12.14
C PRO A 186 11.15 -1.92 -11.09
N TYR A 187 12.48 -1.98 -11.24
CA TYR A 187 13.31 -2.76 -10.32
C TYR A 187 14.01 -1.90 -9.26
N LEU A 188 14.62 -0.78 -9.68
CA LEU A 188 15.42 0.07 -8.78
C LEU A 188 14.62 1.17 -8.07
N VAL A 189 13.55 1.69 -8.68
CA VAL A 189 12.73 2.76 -8.11
C VAL A 189 11.31 2.26 -7.85
N CYS A 190 10.76 2.61 -6.70
CA CYS A 190 9.36 2.42 -6.36
C CYS A 190 8.54 3.46 -7.12
N ILE A 191 7.75 3.02 -8.10
CA ILE A 191 6.85 3.88 -8.87
C ILE A 191 5.43 3.48 -8.53
N HIS A 192 4.56 4.47 -8.28
CA HIS A 192 3.14 4.26 -8.04
C HIS A 192 2.55 3.36 -9.12
N GLY A 193 1.83 2.32 -8.72
CA GLY A 193 1.19 1.39 -9.63
C GLY A 193 0.07 2.04 -10.44
N HIS A 194 -0.11 1.62 -11.69
CA HIS A 194 -1.17 2.16 -12.54
C HIS A 194 -1.58 1.20 -13.64
N SER A 195 -2.83 1.29 -14.06
CA SER A 195 -3.34 0.56 -15.20
C SER A 195 -2.98 1.26 -16.51
N PHE A 196 -2.82 0.47 -17.56
CA PHE A 196 -2.75 1.03 -18.90
C PHE A 196 -3.55 0.16 -19.88
N TYR A 197 -4.26 0.85 -20.74
CA TYR A 197 -5.02 0.27 -21.83
C TYR A 197 -4.35 0.64 -23.15
N ARG A 198 -4.15 -0.35 -24.04
CA ARG A 198 -3.70 -0.09 -25.41
C ARG A 198 -4.24 -1.12 -26.39
N GLU A 199 -4.33 -0.75 -27.67
CA GLU A 199 -4.74 -1.68 -28.74
C GLU A 199 -3.61 -1.85 -29.77
N GLU A 200 -3.20 -3.09 -30.02
CA GLU A 200 -2.17 -3.44 -31.01
C GLU A 200 -2.73 -4.44 -32.02
N ASN A 201 -2.81 -4.04 -33.29
CA ASN A 201 -3.29 -4.89 -34.40
C ASN A 201 -4.66 -5.56 -34.12
N GLY A 202 -5.58 -4.86 -33.42
CA GLY A 202 -6.88 -5.39 -33.03
C GLY A 202 -6.88 -6.25 -31.76
N THR A 203 -5.75 -6.35 -31.06
CA THR A 203 -5.60 -6.97 -29.73
C THR A 203 -5.54 -5.89 -28.66
N LYS A 204 -6.51 -5.90 -27.74
CA LYS A 204 -6.48 -5.06 -26.53
C LYS A 204 -5.46 -5.62 -25.54
N ILE A 205 -4.75 -4.73 -24.88
CA ILE A 205 -3.76 -5.04 -23.87
C ILE A 205 -4.22 -4.40 -22.57
N TYR A 206 -4.43 -5.25 -21.56
CA TYR A 206 -4.83 -4.88 -20.20
C TYR A 206 -3.68 -5.17 -19.24
N GLY A 207 -3.59 -4.46 -18.14
CA GLY A 207 -2.64 -4.72 -17.08
C GLY A 207 -2.03 -3.44 -16.51
N SER A 208 -0.83 -3.56 -15.96
CA SER A 208 -0.29 -2.52 -15.08
C SER A 208 1.20 -2.26 -15.21
N GLY A 209 1.59 -1.01 -14.95
CA GLY A 209 2.96 -0.57 -14.72
C GLY A 209 3.18 -0.22 -13.24
N GLY A 210 4.44 -0.10 -12.84
CA GLY A 210 4.80 0.23 -11.46
C GLY A 210 4.77 -0.96 -10.48
N ILE A 211 4.65 -0.66 -9.19
CA ILE A 211 4.58 -1.68 -8.12
C ILE A 211 3.38 -1.44 -7.19
N PRO A 212 2.96 -2.44 -6.38
CA PRO A 212 1.78 -2.33 -5.54
C PRO A 212 1.80 -1.04 -4.71
N PRO A 213 0.65 -0.36 -4.61
CA PRO A 213 0.59 1.01 -4.14
C PRO A 213 0.95 1.14 -2.65
N LEU A 214 1.44 2.33 -2.31
CA LEU A 214 1.41 2.98 -0.99
C LEU A 214 1.41 2.07 0.24
N VAL A 215 2.49 2.16 1.04
CA VAL A 215 2.58 1.58 2.40
C VAL A 215 1.42 1.93 3.34
N ARG A 216 0.58 2.92 3.01
CA ARG A 216 -0.61 3.28 3.79
C ARG A 216 -1.84 2.46 3.41
N ARG A 217 -2.10 2.23 2.12
CA ARG A 217 -3.26 1.44 1.66
C ARG A 217 -3.02 -0.06 1.84
N THR A 218 -1.82 -0.52 1.51
CA THR A 218 -1.40 -1.92 1.68
C THR A 218 -0.03 -2.02 2.39
N PRO A 219 0.02 -1.83 3.72
CA PRO A 219 1.28 -1.88 4.46
C PRO A 219 1.98 -3.23 4.29
N PRO A 220 3.30 -3.23 4.06
CA PRO A 220 4.05 -4.47 3.87
C PRO A 220 4.02 -5.30 5.16
N ARG A 221 3.66 -6.58 5.03
CA ARG A 221 3.60 -7.54 6.15
C ARG A 221 4.72 -8.57 6.11
N THR A 222 5.50 -8.57 5.04
CA THR A 222 6.53 -9.58 4.79
C THR A 222 7.89 -8.93 4.63
N LEU A 223 8.97 -9.70 4.81
CA LEU A 223 10.31 -9.20 4.52
C LEU A 223 10.44 -8.75 3.06
N TRP A 224 9.87 -9.53 2.12
CA TRP A 224 9.94 -9.23 0.70
C TRP A 224 9.24 -7.91 0.36
N SER A 225 8.01 -7.71 0.84
CA SER A 225 7.28 -6.45 0.64
C SER A 225 7.95 -5.28 1.37
N LEU A 226 8.46 -5.47 2.59
CA LEU A 226 9.14 -4.42 3.37
C LEU A 226 10.41 -3.88 2.69
N GLU A 227 11.16 -4.76 2.00
CA GLU A 227 12.36 -4.37 1.28
C GLU A 227 12.07 -3.53 0.02
N ARG A 228 10.83 -3.54 -0.48
CA ARG A 228 10.42 -2.94 -1.76
C ARG A 228 9.50 -1.74 -1.60
N ALA A 229 8.57 -1.81 -0.65
CA ALA A 229 7.59 -0.77 -0.41
C ALA A 229 8.24 0.50 0.14
N LYS A 230 7.74 1.66 -0.31
CA LYS A 230 8.18 2.99 0.13
C LYS A 230 7.01 3.83 0.59
N ASP A 231 7.29 4.74 1.50
CA ASP A 231 6.38 5.82 1.82
C ASP A 231 6.50 6.92 0.77
N THR A 232 5.73 6.80 -0.31
CA THR A 232 5.71 7.77 -1.40
C THR A 232 4.82 9.00 -1.10
N ILE A 233 4.34 9.16 0.14
CA ILE A 233 3.56 10.34 0.55
C ILE A 233 4.38 11.24 1.49
N PHE A 234 5.15 10.67 2.42
CA PHE A 234 5.91 11.43 3.43
C PHE A 234 7.36 10.96 3.61
N GLY A 235 7.82 9.93 2.88
CA GLY A 235 9.22 9.48 2.93
C GLY A 235 9.64 8.91 4.28
N LEU A 236 8.68 8.48 5.13
CA LEU A 236 8.98 7.98 6.46
C LEU A 236 9.46 6.52 6.43
N PRO A 237 10.38 6.14 7.34
CA PRO A 237 10.87 4.78 7.40
C PRO A 237 9.81 3.81 7.93
N LEU A 238 9.79 2.61 7.38
CA LEU A 238 8.93 1.53 7.82
C LEU A 238 9.49 0.87 9.10
N ASN A 239 8.59 0.28 9.88
CA ASN A 239 8.92 -0.45 11.10
C ASN A 239 9.34 -1.87 10.71
N ALA A 240 10.30 -2.43 11.45
CA ALA A 240 10.76 -3.79 11.24
C ALA A 240 9.80 -4.81 11.91
N VAL A 241 8.56 -4.82 11.44
CA VAL A 241 7.50 -5.75 11.84
C VAL A 241 7.05 -6.50 10.58
N TYR A 242 7.50 -7.74 10.46
CA TYR A 242 7.23 -8.56 9.29
C TYR A 242 7.30 -10.04 9.62
N VAL A 243 6.68 -10.84 8.76
CA VAL A 243 6.84 -12.31 8.70
C VAL A 243 7.56 -12.72 7.42
N ASN A 244 8.04 -13.96 7.35
CA ASN A 244 8.50 -14.54 6.08
C ASN A 244 7.37 -15.41 5.53
N ASN A 245 6.45 -14.80 4.78
CA ASN A 245 5.30 -15.49 4.21
C ASN A 245 5.23 -15.26 2.69
N ARG A 246 5.67 -16.27 1.94
CA ARG A 246 5.68 -16.23 0.48
C ARG A 246 4.27 -16.16 -0.12
N LYS A 247 3.31 -16.88 0.46
CA LYS A 247 1.92 -16.86 -0.02
C LYS A 247 1.32 -15.46 0.12
N PHE A 248 1.65 -14.75 1.19
CA PHE A 248 1.22 -13.36 1.38
C PHE A 248 1.84 -12.42 0.35
N ASP A 249 3.11 -12.61 -0.03
CA ASP A 249 3.73 -11.86 -1.13
C ASP A 249 2.97 -12.05 -2.44
N GLU A 250 2.59 -13.29 -2.74
CA GLU A 250 1.84 -13.65 -3.94
C GLU A 250 0.43 -13.05 -3.92
N LEU A 251 -0.26 -13.10 -2.79
CA LEU A 251 -1.58 -12.49 -2.61
C LEU A 251 -1.52 -10.96 -2.73
N TRP A 252 -0.49 -10.32 -2.18
CA TRP A 252 -0.30 -8.87 -2.27
C TRP A 252 -0.04 -8.40 -3.71
N VAL A 253 0.75 -9.16 -4.48
CA VAL A 253 0.92 -8.89 -5.91
C VAL A 253 -0.37 -9.15 -6.70
N LEU A 254 -1.10 -10.21 -6.35
CA LEU A 254 -2.36 -10.55 -7.03
C LEU A 254 -3.44 -9.49 -6.79
N ASP A 255 -3.49 -8.96 -5.58
CA ASP A 255 -4.32 -7.83 -5.17
C ASP A 255 -4.09 -6.61 -6.06
N PHE A 256 -2.82 -6.19 -6.19
CA PHE A 256 -2.43 -5.13 -7.12
C PHE A 256 -2.84 -5.43 -8.56
N ILE A 257 -2.52 -6.61 -9.09
CA ILE A 257 -2.87 -6.98 -10.46
C ILE A 257 -4.38 -6.86 -10.71
N TYR A 258 -5.21 -7.42 -9.81
CA TYR A 258 -6.65 -7.38 -10.01
C TYR A 258 -7.26 -6.04 -9.68
N HIS A 259 -6.63 -5.23 -8.83
CA HIS A 259 -6.99 -3.83 -8.66
C HIS A 259 -6.83 -3.07 -9.99
N GLU A 260 -5.66 -3.14 -10.61
CA GLU A 260 -5.39 -2.43 -11.87
C GLU A 260 -6.23 -2.94 -13.03
N LEU A 261 -6.44 -4.26 -13.13
CA LEU A 261 -7.38 -4.83 -14.11
C LEU A 261 -8.83 -4.40 -13.84
N GLY A 262 -9.16 -4.00 -12.61
CA GLY A 262 -10.43 -3.39 -12.26
C GLY A 262 -10.64 -2.08 -12.99
N HIS A 263 -9.62 -1.21 -13.02
CA HIS A 263 -9.67 0.02 -13.82
C HIS A 263 -9.87 -0.25 -15.31
N ASP A 264 -9.18 -1.25 -15.88
CA ASP A 264 -9.31 -1.62 -17.30
C ASP A 264 -10.75 -2.02 -17.69
N ILE A 265 -11.52 -2.59 -16.75
CA ILE A 265 -12.90 -3.03 -17.02
C ILE A 265 -13.96 -2.00 -16.67
N THR A 266 -13.67 -1.05 -15.78
CA THR A 266 -14.69 -0.10 -15.27
C THR A 266 -14.54 1.32 -15.80
N ASN A 267 -13.31 1.81 -16.03
CA ASN A 267 -13.08 3.24 -16.24
C ASN A 267 -13.82 3.80 -17.46
N GLU A 268 -13.85 3.09 -18.60
CA GLU A 268 -14.57 3.54 -19.80
C GLU A 268 -16.05 3.84 -19.50
N LYS A 269 -16.70 2.99 -18.69
CA LYS A 269 -18.12 3.18 -18.32
C LYS A 269 -18.30 4.22 -17.24
N LEU A 270 -17.39 4.31 -16.28
CA LEU A 270 -17.42 5.39 -15.28
C LEU A 270 -17.28 6.76 -15.96
N ASP A 271 -16.39 6.89 -16.93
CA ASP A 271 -16.22 8.10 -17.75
C ASP A 271 -17.47 8.42 -18.57
N GLU A 272 -18.07 7.41 -19.21
CA GLU A 272 -19.34 7.54 -19.95
C GLU A 272 -20.46 8.10 -19.04
N TYR A 273 -20.46 7.72 -17.77
CA TYR A 273 -21.50 8.07 -16.78
C TYR A 273 -21.10 9.20 -15.83
N TYR A 274 -19.95 9.83 -16.06
CA TYR A 274 -19.32 10.74 -15.11
C TYR A 274 -20.27 11.85 -14.65
N GLY A 275 -20.83 12.61 -15.60
CA GLY A 275 -21.59 13.81 -15.30
C GLY A 275 -22.91 13.60 -14.57
N TYR A 276 -23.48 12.39 -14.55
CA TYR A 276 -24.84 12.15 -14.06
C TYR A 276 -25.02 10.94 -13.14
N LYS A 277 -24.00 10.07 -13.00
CA LYS A 277 -23.99 8.98 -12.02
C LYS A 277 -22.79 9.03 -11.09
N VAL A 278 -21.58 9.27 -11.61
CA VAL A 278 -20.36 9.28 -10.78
C VAL A 278 -20.24 10.59 -10.01
N LYS A 279 -20.27 11.75 -10.69
CA LYS A 279 -20.16 13.07 -10.05
C LYS A 279 -21.15 13.30 -8.90
N PRO A 280 -22.43 12.87 -8.98
CA PRO A 280 -23.35 12.92 -7.85
C PRO A 280 -22.92 12.15 -6.60
N LEU A 281 -21.99 11.19 -6.69
CA LEU A 281 -21.46 10.41 -5.57
C LEU A 281 -20.30 11.09 -4.83
N ARG A 282 -19.88 12.29 -5.24
CA ARG A 282 -18.80 13.08 -4.60
C ARG A 282 -18.96 13.27 -3.08
N TYR A 283 -20.17 13.14 -2.55
CA TYR A 283 -20.40 13.20 -1.10
C TYR A 283 -19.71 12.06 -0.32
N PHE A 284 -19.39 10.93 -0.96
CA PHE A 284 -18.57 9.88 -0.35
C PHE A 284 -17.17 10.41 0.02
N GLU A 285 -16.48 11.03 -0.93
CA GLU A 285 -15.16 11.61 -0.70
C GLU A 285 -15.20 12.81 0.23
N ASN A 286 -16.20 13.68 0.08
CA ASN A 286 -16.37 14.81 1.01
C ASN A 286 -16.48 14.32 2.47
N THR A 287 -17.13 13.18 2.70
CA THR A 287 -17.25 12.60 4.05
C THR A 287 -15.89 12.16 4.58
N ILE A 288 -15.03 11.62 3.72
CA ILE A 288 -13.65 11.25 4.08
C ILE A 288 -12.82 12.51 4.34
N GLU A 289 -12.85 13.50 3.45
CA GLU A 289 -12.11 14.76 3.57
C GLU A 289 -12.47 15.54 4.86
N GLU A 290 -13.72 15.48 5.29
CA GLU A 290 -14.15 16.10 6.56
C GLU A 290 -13.53 15.42 7.80
N ASP A 291 -13.29 14.11 7.76
CA ASP A 291 -12.76 13.34 8.88
C ASP A 291 -11.24 13.15 8.84
N MET A 292 -10.66 12.93 7.65
CA MET A 292 -9.24 12.72 7.38
C MET A 292 -8.71 13.73 6.34
N PRO A 293 -8.71 15.04 6.66
CA PRO A 293 -8.32 16.09 5.72
C PRO A 293 -6.83 16.05 5.35
N TYR A 294 -5.99 15.50 6.22
CA TYR A 294 -4.56 15.46 6.02
C TYR A 294 -4.20 14.39 4.99
N LEU A 295 -4.71 13.17 5.17
CA LEU A 295 -4.62 12.11 4.17
C LEU A 295 -5.16 12.60 2.82
N ALA A 296 -6.37 13.14 2.79
CA ALA A 296 -7.01 13.58 1.55
C ALA A 296 -6.27 14.73 0.84
N THR A 297 -5.43 15.49 1.54
CA THR A 297 -4.61 16.54 0.91
C THR A 297 -3.42 15.94 0.13
N TYR A 298 -2.80 14.88 0.65
CA TYR A 298 -1.53 14.36 0.12
C TYR A 298 -1.65 13.05 -0.63
N ASP A 299 -2.77 12.35 -0.49
CA ASP A 299 -3.03 11.14 -1.24
C ASP A 299 -3.60 11.49 -2.62
N ILE A 300 -2.90 11.07 -3.68
CA ILE A 300 -3.20 11.45 -5.07
C ILE A 300 -4.60 11.01 -5.51
N HIS A 301 -5.17 10.00 -4.85
CA HIS A 301 -6.52 9.51 -5.11
C HIS A 301 -7.62 10.50 -4.70
N PHE A 302 -7.29 11.60 -4.03
CA PHE A 302 -8.22 12.68 -3.70
C PHE A 302 -8.03 13.92 -4.58
N TRP A 303 -7.02 13.94 -5.46
CA TRP A 303 -6.69 15.14 -6.24
C TRP A 303 -7.64 15.40 -7.42
N PHE A 304 -8.40 14.39 -7.82
CA PHE A 304 -9.44 14.51 -8.84
C PHE A 304 -10.81 14.25 -8.24
N ASP A 305 -11.80 15.04 -8.66
CA ASP A 305 -13.20 14.86 -8.28
C ASP A 305 -13.63 13.41 -8.54
N THR A 306 -14.10 12.69 -7.52
CA THR A 306 -14.66 11.32 -7.59
C THR A 306 -13.68 10.20 -7.91
N MET A 307 -12.36 10.41 -7.83
CA MET A 307 -11.37 9.37 -8.08
C MET A 307 -11.47 8.18 -7.11
N MET A 308 -11.83 8.39 -5.84
CA MET A 308 -12.12 7.30 -4.89
C MET A 308 -13.29 6.43 -5.35
N ILE A 309 -14.21 6.93 -6.19
CA ILE A 309 -15.23 6.07 -6.81
C ILE A 309 -14.59 5.11 -7.81
N TYR A 310 -13.64 5.58 -8.62
CA TYR A 310 -12.90 4.72 -9.56
C TYR A 310 -12.09 3.67 -8.79
N GLU A 311 -11.39 4.09 -7.73
CA GLU A 311 -10.67 3.21 -6.81
C GLU A 311 -11.58 2.13 -6.20
N SER A 312 -12.76 2.49 -5.69
CA SER A 312 -13.67 1.50 -5.10
C SER A 312 -14.19 0.47 -6.09
N PHE A 313 -14.37 0.85 -7.36
CA PHE A 313 -14.71 -0.11 -8.41
C PHE A 313 -13.54 -1.07 -8.65
N ALA A 314 -12.31 -0.57 -8.72
CA ALA A 314 -11.11 -1.40 -8.83
C ALA A 314 -10.95 -2.35 -7.63
N ASP A 315 -11.06 -1.83 -6.40
CA ASP A 315 -10.98 -2.61 -5.16
C ASP A 315 -12.09 -3.64 -5.02
N GLY A 316 -13.30 -3.33 -5.48
CA GLY A 316 -14.41 -4.28 -5.44
C GLY A 316 -14.16 -5.46 -6.38
N TRP A 317 -13.51 -5.21 -7.53
CA TRP A 317 -13.08 -6.25 -8.44
C TRP A 317 -11.91 -7.08 -7.87
N ALA A 318 -10.91 -6.42 -7.29
CA ALA A 318 -9.80 -7.07 -6.60
C ALA A 318 -10.28 -7.99 -5.48
N TYR A 319 -11.18 -7.51 -4.61
CA TYR A 319 -11.83 -8.31 -3.58
C TYR A 319 -12.54 -9.52 -4.19
N PHE A 320 -13.35 -9.31 -5.22
CA PHE A 320 -14.09 -10.39 -5.87
C PHE A 320 -13.13 -11.47 -6.39
N ALA A 321 -12.05 -11.09 -7.07
CA ALA A 321 -11.02 -12.01 -7.55
C ALA A 321 -10.33 -12.76 -6.40
N LEU A 322 -9.77 -12.03 -5.42
CA LEU A 322 -9.04 -12.61 -4.30
C LEU A 322 -9.88 -13.56 -3.45
N SER A 323 -11.18 -13.28 -3.30
CA SER A 323 -12.09 -14.14 -2.54
C SER A 323 -12.25 -15.56 -3.12
N HIS A 324 -11.88 -15.78 -4.39
CA HIS A 324 -11.83 -17.11 -5.02
C HIS A 324 -10.57 -17.90 -4.65
N ILE A 325 -9.53 -17.24 -4.17
CA ILE A 325 -8.23 -17.83 -3.82
C ILE A 325 -8.06 -17.93 -2.31
N ASP A 326 -8.19 -16.80 -1.62
CA ASP A 326 -8.02 -16.70 -0.18
C ASP A 326 -9.00 -15.68 0.40
N ARG A 327 -10.10 -16.21 0.94
CA ARG A 327 -11.15 -15.38 1.51
C ARG A 327 -10.66 -14.59 2.72
N ASP A 328 -9.80 -15.16 3.56
CA ASP A 328 -9.35 -14.47 4.76
C ASP A 328 -8.44 -13.28 4.40
N TYR A 329 -7.62 -13.42 3.35
CA TYR A 329 -6.88 -12.28 2.77
C TYR A 329 -7.80 -11.21 2.20
N ALA A 330 -8.78 -11.60 1.37
CA ALA A 330 -9.72 -10.64 0.77
C ALA A 330 -10.50 -9.86 1.83
N GLU A 331 -10.94 -10.54 2.88
CA GLU A 331 -11.66 -9.94 4.01
C GLU A 331 -10.78 -9.03 4.87
N TRP A 332 -9.49 -9.36 5.03
CA TRP A 332 -8.50 -8.49 5.66
C TRP A 332 -8.26 -7.22 4.83
N ASN A 333 -8.01 -7.35 3.51
CA ASN A 333 -7.84 -6.21 2.62
C ASN A 333 -9.08 -5.30 2.62
N LEU A 334 -10.29 -5.87 2.60
CA LEU A 334 -11.53 -5.09 2.74
C LEU A 334 -11.54 -4.22 4.00
N GLN A 335 -11.07 -4.74 5.14
CA GLN A 335 -11.02 -3.91 6.35
C GLN A 335 -10.00 -2.76 6.22
N MET A 336 -8.90 -2.96 5.49
CA MET A 336 -7.92 -1.92 5.19
C MET A 336 -8.54 -0.83 4.31
N GLN A 337 -9.27 -1.18 3.25
CA GLN A 337 -9.96 -0.18 2.40
C GLN A 337 -11.00 0.61 3.21
N LYS A 338 -11.76 -0.06 4.06
CA LYS A 338 -12.69 0.61 4.98
C LYS A 338 -11.98 1.57 5.93
N ALA A 339 -10.81 1.19 6.44
CA ALA A 339 -9.98 2.04 7.29
C ALA A 339 -9.33 3.21 6.57
N TRP A 340 -9.13 3.11 5.25
CA TRP A 340 -8.71 4.21 4.39
C TRP A 340 -9.85 5.22 4.11
N GLY A 341 -11.09 4.86 4.46
CA GLY A 341 -12.26 5.73 4.40
C GLY A 341 -13.37 5.21 3.50
N GLU A 342 -13.18 4.11 2.76
CA GLU A 342 -14.16 3.54 1.82
C GLU A 342 -15.32 2.84 2.54
N PHE A 343 -16.13 3.62 3.24
CA PHE A 343 -17.19 3.14 4.12
C PHE A 343 -18.34 2.43 3.37
N TRP A 344 -18.36 2.49 2.03
CA TRP A 344 -19.36 1.85 1.17
C TRP A 344 -18.90 0.52 0.58
N GLN A 345 -17.68 0.05 0.89
CA GLN A 345 -17.08 -1.08 0.18
C GLN A 345 -17.80 -2.42 0.39
N ASP A 346 -18.46 -2.61 1.53
CA ASP A 346 -19.35 -3.77 1.75
C ASP A 346 -20.47 -3.82 0.69
N TYR A 347 -21.01 -2.66 0.28
CA TYR A 347 -22.03 -2.57 -0.76
C TYR A 347 -21.44 -2.86 -2.15
N MET A 348 -20.22 -2.40 -2.42
CA MET A 348 -19.54 -2.71 -3.68
C MET A 348 -19.35 -4.21 -3.86
N ILE A 349 -18.99 -4.93 -2.79
CA ILE A 349 -18.86 -6.39 -2.81
C ILE A 349 -20.19 -7.06 -3.13
N GLU A 350 -21.28 -6.64 -2.49
CA GLU A 350 -22.62 -7.16 -2.79
C GLU A 350 -23.00 -6.93 -4.27
N LEU A 351 -22.65 -5.75 -4.82
CA LEU A 351 -22.90 -5.40 -6.20
C LEU A 351 -22.08 -6.27 -7.16
N TYR A 352 -20.78 -6.46 -6.90
CA TYR A 352 -19.94 -7.35 -7.70
C TYR A 352 -20.46 -8.79 -7.67
N GLN A 353 -20.81 -9.33 -6.50
CA GLN A 353 -21.40 -10.67 -6.38
C GLN A 353 -22.70 -10.81 -7.20
N LYS A 354 -23.58 -9.80 -7.13
CA LYS A 354 -24.84 -9.78 -7.87
C LYS A 354 -24.62 -9.68 -9.38
N TYR A 355 -23.80 -8.74 -9.83
CA TYR A 355 -23.69 -8.41 -11.25
C TYR A 355 -22.77 -9.34 -12.03
N THR A 356 -21.77 -9.95 -11.38
CA THR A 356 -21.01 -11.06 -11.97
C THR A 356 -21.91 -12.29 -12.16
N ALA A 357 -22.78 -12.62 -11.19
CA ALA A 357 -23.75 -13.71 -11.33
C ALA A 357 -24.77 -13.45 -12.46
N LEU A 358 -25.21 -12.19 -12.63
CA LEU A 358 -26.09 -11.80 -13.74
C LEU A 358 -25.37 -11.83 -15.09
N SER A 359 -24.13 -11.34 -15.16
CA SER A 359 -23.26 -11.40 -16.34
C SER A 359 -23.15 -12.83 -16.87
N LEU A 360 -22.86 -13.80 -15.98
CA LEU A 360 -22.81 -15.22 -16.33
C LEU A 360 -24.16 -15.76 -16.83
N LYS A 361 -25.26 -15.39 -16.16
CA LYS A 361 -26.61 -15.88 -16.49
C LYS A 361 -27.13 -15.34 -17.81
N GLU A 362 -26.84 -14.08 -18.12
CA GLU A 362 -27.35 -13.38 -19.29
C GLU A 362 -26.36 -13.39 -20.47
N ASN A 363 -25.15 -13.93 -20.26
CA ASN A 363 -24.05 -13.95 -21.23
C ASN A 363 -23.74 -12.53 -21.76
N LYS A 364 -23.59 -11.60 -20.81
CA LYS A 364 -23.25 -10.19 -21.02
C LYS A 364 -21.97 -9.87 -20.27
N THR A 365 -21.19 -8.93 -20.77
CA THR A 365 -19.97 -8.49 -20.09
C THR A 365 -20.32 -7.65 -18.85
N LEU A 366 -19.45 -7.71 -17.83
CA LEU A 366 -19.71 -7.06 -16.54
C LEU A 366 -19.85 -5.54 -16.65
N ASP A 367 -19.10 -4.91 -17.56
CA ASP A 367 -19.12 -3.47 -17.83
C ASP A 367 -20.52 -2.95 -18.22
N GLU A 368 -21.37 -3.78 -18.85
CA GLU A 368 -22.77 -3.43 -19.16
C GLU A 368 -23.62 -3.17 -17.91
N TYR A 369 -23.18 -3.59 -16.73
CA TYR A 369 -23.90 -3.43 -15.47
C TYR A 369 -23.41 -2.27 -14.60
N ILE A 370 -22.31 -1.60 -14.96
CA ILE A 370 -21.72 -0.51 -14.18
C ILE A 370 -22.73 0.61 -13.92
N TYR A 371 -23.55 0.95 -14.92
CA TYR A 371 -24.65 1.90 -14.77
C TYR A 371 -25.58 1.53 -13.59
N LYS A 372 -25.96 0.25 -13.48
CA LYS A 372 -26.88 -0.21 -12.43
C LYS A 372 -26.19 -0.36 -11.08
N MET A 373 -24.89 -0.67 -11.08
CA MET A 373 -24.08 -0.67 -9.87
C MET A 373 -24.04 0.72 -9.25
N LEU A 374 -23.82 1.77 -10.05
CA LEU A 374 -23.85 3.15 -9.60
C LEU A 374 -25.23 3.55 -9.03
N ASP A 375 -26.32 3.17 -9.69
CA ASP A 375 -27.69 3.43 -9.20
C ASP A 375 -27.94 2.78 -7.85
N GLU A 376 -27.64 1.49 -7.71
CA GLU A 376 -27.86 0.77 -6.46
C GLU A 376 -26.91 1.20 -5.34
N LEU A 377 -25.68 1.61 -5.66
CA LEU A 377 -24.75 2.17 -4.69
C LEU A 377 -25.30 3.46 -4.08
N ALA A 378 -25.82 4.36 -4.93
CA ALA A 378 -26.47 5.60 -4.47
C ALA A 378 -27.71 5.33 -3.60
N GLU A 379 -28.47 4.27 -3.89
CA GLU A 379 -29.62 3.86 -3.09
C GLU A 379 -29.22 3.27 -1.73
N LYS A 380 -28.14 2.49 -1.69
CA LYS A 380 -27.65 1.82 -0.48
C LYS A 380 -26.99 2.78 0.50
N ALA A 381 -26.26 3.76 -0.01
CA ALA A 381 -25.54 4.74 0.79
C ALA A 381 -25.92 6.17 0.39
N PRO A 382 -27.17 6.61 0.60
CA PRO A 382 -27.62 7.93 0.14
C PRO A 382 -26.95 9.07 0.93
N PRO A 383 -26.89 10.31 0.38
CA PRO A 383 -26.15 11.43 0.96
C PRO A 383 -26.49 11.73 2.42
N GLU A 384 -27.78 11.65 2.79
CA GLU A 384 -28.24 11.92 4.15
C GLU A 384 -27.79 10.90 5.19
N LYS A 385 -27.24 9.75 4.77
CA LYS A 385 -26.71 8.70 5.64
C LYS A 385 -25.19 8.56 5.58
N ALA A 386 -24.50 9.30 4.71
CA ALA A 386 -23.08 9.12 4.45
C ALA A 386 -22.24 9.17 5.74
N LYS A 387 -22.41 10.22 6.55
CA LYS A 387 -21.72 10.38 7.83
C LYS A 387 -22.02 9.25 8.83
N ASP A 388 -23.29 8.85 8.95
CA ASP A 388 -23.70 7.76 9.85
C ASP A 388 -23.13 6.41 9.42
N LEU A 389 -23.01 6.18 8.10
CA LEU A 389 -22.41 4.97 7.55
C LEU A 389 -20.90 4.98 7.72
N TYR A 390 -20.25 6.12 7.49
CA TYR A 390 -18.84 6.33 7.76
C TYR A 390 -18.49 5.95 9.20
N GLU A 391 -19.18 6.52 10.18
CA GLU A 391 -18.95 6.22 11.60
C GLU A 391 -19.23 4.77 12.00
N LYS A 392 -20.07 4.05 11.24
CA LYS A 392 -20.39 2.63 11.50
C LYS A 392 -19.46 1.65 10.81
N ASN A 393 -18.77 2.08 9.75
CA ASN A 393 -18.03 1.19 8.86
C ASN A 393 -16.53 1.45 8.88
N VAL A 394 -16.07 2.66 9.19
CA VAL A 394 -14.65 3.02 9.21
C VAL A 394 -14.06 2.70 10.58
N PRO A 395 -13.11 1.76 10.68
CA PRO A 395 -12.42 1.45 11.93
C PRO A 395 -11.67 2.66 12.50
N ILE A 396 -11.47 2.66 13.81
CA ILE A 396 -10.52 3.61 14.44
C ILE A 396 -9.11 3.09 14.17
N THR A 397 -8.19 3.93 13.69
CA THR A 397 -6.81 3.52 13.36
C THR A 397 -5.81 4.58 13.82
N PRO A 398 -4.53 4.22 14.01
CA PRO A 398 -3.47 5.20 14.26
C PRO A 398 -3.38 6.26 13.17
N LEU A 399 -3.55 5.90 11.89
CA LEU A 399 -3.55 6.90 10.82
C LEU A 399 -4.70 7.89 10.98
N ARG A 400 -5.95 7.41 11.16
CA ARG A 400 -7.13 8.27 11.37
C ARG A 400 -6.98 9.18 12.60
N ALA A 401 -6.43 8.64 13.69
CA ALA A 401 -6.14 9.41 14.90
C ALA A 401 -5.09 10.52 14.66
N LEU A 402 -4.07 10.25 13.85
CA LEU A 402 -3.05 11.24 13.50
C LEU A 402 -3.54 12.24 12.45
N ASP A 403 -4.48 11.86 11.61
CA ASP A 403 -5.19 12.78 10.72
C ASP A 403 -6.04 13.79 11.53
N ASP A 404 -6.65 13.34 12.63
CA ASP A 404 -7.46 14.20 13.50
C ASP A 404 -6.67 15.33 14.16
N VAL A 405 -5.40 15.09 14.49
CA VAL A 405 -4.47 16.09 15.06
C VAL A 405 -4.39 17.37 14.22
N VAL A 406 -4.59 17.27 12.91
CA VAL A 406 -4.58 18.44 12.02
C VAL A 406 -5.79 19.36 12.22
N LYS A 407 -6.93 18.80 12.64
CA LYS A 407 -8.13 19.56 13.02
C LYS A 407 -7.96 20.23 14.38
N GLU A 408 -7.37 19.53 15.35
CA GLU A 408 -7.17 20.05 16.72
C GLU A 408 -5.92 20.96 16.84
N GLY A 409 -4.93 20.79 15.96
CA GLY A 409 -3.69 21.58 15.90
C GLY A 409 -2.62 21.17 16.92
N GLU A 410 -2.85 20.13 17.72
CA GLU A 410 -1.88 19.68 18.72
C GLU A 410 -1.99 18.18 19.07
N VAL A 411 -0.86 17.59 19.45
CA VAL A 411 -0.78 16.22 19.97
C VAL A 411 0.25 16.14 21.09
N ILE A 412 -0.02 15.34 22.12
CA ILE A 412 0.89 15.12 23.25
C ILE A 412 1.39 13.68 23.23
N ILE A 413 2.71 13.52 23.14
CA ILE A 413 3.39 12.24 23.29
C ILE A 413 3.80 12.09 24.76
N VAL A 414 3.28 11.04 25.40
CA VAL A 414 3.39 10.82 26.84
C VAL A 414 4.31 9.63 27.10
N TYR A 415 5.46 9.87 27.73
CA TYR A 415 6.35 8.80 28.18
C TYR A 415 6.19 8.51 29.67
N GLY A 416 6.43 7.25 30.03
CA GLY A 416 6.30 6.76 31.39
C GLY A 416 7.48 7.10 32.31
N THR A 417 7.20 7.56 33.53
CA THR A 417 8.24 7.85 34.54
C THR A 417 8.25 6.87 35.72
N GLN A 418 7.35 5.88 35.71
CA GLN A 418 7.20 4.92 36.81
C GLN A 418 8.07 3.67 36.66
N ASN A 419 8.91 3.62 35.62
CA ASN A 419 9.77 2.48 35.36
C ASN A 419 10.68 2.21 36.58
N PRO A 420 10.65 1.00 37.18
CA PRO A 420 11.51 0.67 38.32
C PRO A 420 13.01 0.84 38.02
N ASP A 421 13.39 0.72 36.75
CA ASP A 421 14.72 1.04 36.24
C ASP A 421 14.74 2.47 35.67
N LYS A 422 15.56 3.36 36.25
CA LYS A 422 15.74 4.74 35.77
C LYS A 422 16.22 4.82 34.32
N ARG A 423 17.00 3.83 33.85
CA ARG A 423 17.40 3.76 32.42
C ARG A 423 16.21 3.42 31.52
N GLY A 424 15.13 2.89 32.09
CA GLY A 424 13.88 2.60 31.39
C GLY A 424 13.11 3.85 31.07
N SER A 425 12.91 4.74 32.05
CA SER A 425 12.25 6.03 31.82
C SER A 425 12.98 6.89 30.77
N GLU A 426 14.32 6.89 30.79
CA GLU A 426 15.08 7.60 29.77
C GLU A 426 14.92 6.99 28.38
N TYR A 427 14.86 5.66 28.28
CA TYR A 427 14.64 4.97 27.01
C TYR A 427 13.23 5.21 26.44
N ASP A 428 12.22 5.26 27.32
CA ASP A 428 10.84 5.58 26.95
C ASP A 428 10.74 7.04 26.48
N ARG A 429 11.44 7.97 27.16
CA ARG A 429 11.58 9.37 26.73
C ARG A 429 12.24 9.47 25.35
N GLU A 430 13.37 8.81 25.14
CA GLU A 430 14.02 8.75 23.82
C GLU A 430 13.09 8.19 22.74
N THR A 431 12.28 7.18 23.07
CA THR A 431 11.30 6.63 22.13
C THR A 431 10.23 7.65 21.78
N ALA A 432 9.75 8.41 22.76
CA ALA A 432 8.82 9.53 22.53
C ALA A 432 9.43 10.62 21.64
N GLU A 433 10.71 10.96 21.82
CA GLU A 433 11.41 11.93 20.95
C GLU A 433 11.60 11.40 19.52
N ILE A 434 11.83 10.09 19.34
CA ILE A 434 11.87 9.48 18.00
C ILE A 434 10.50 9.58 17.32
N VAL A 435 9.43 9.22 18.04
CA VAL A 435 8.06 9.36 17.53
C VAL A 435 7.78 10.82 17.17
N LYS A 436 8.17 11.77 18.03
CA LYS A 436 8.07 13.21 17.76
C LYS A 436 8.75 13.59 16.44
N SER A 437 9.99 13.16 16.23
CA SER A 437 10.74 13.47 14.99
C SER A 437 10.04 12.93 13.74
N TYR A 438 9.40 11.75 13.81
CA TYR A 438 8.61 11.23 12.70
C TYR A 438 7.31 12.01 12.49
N LEU A 439 6.63 12.45 13.55
CA LEU A 439 5.45 13.30 13.41
C LEU A 439 5.80 14.69 12.86
N GLU A 440 6.92 15.27 13.28
CA GLU A 440 7.43 16.53 12.73
C GLU A 440 7.69 16.39 11.22
N THR A 441 8.22 15.24 10.79
CA THR A 441 8.43 14.93 9.37
C THR A 441 7.11 14.67 8.64
N PHE A 442 6.20 13.89 9.25
CA PHE A 442 4.85 13.65 8.75
C PHE A 442 4.18 14.98 8.46
N TYR A 443 3.89 15.79 9.49
CA TYR A 443 3.21 17.08 9.34
C TYR A 443 4.04 18.19 8.67
N SER A 444 5.30 17.95 8.27
CA SER A 444 6.17 18.99 7.68
C SER A 444 5.61 19.61 6.40
N GLN A 445 4.77 18.87 5.68
CA GLN A 445 4.15 19.30 4.44
C GLN A 445 2.85 20.10 4.69
N TRP A 446 2.29 20.05 5.91
CA TRP A 446 1.03 20.74 6.29
C TRP A 446 1.23 22.26 6.33
N PRO A 447 0.34 23.07 5.73
CA PRO A 447 0.45 24.53 5.79
C PRO A 447 0.15 25.11 7.19
N GLY A 448 -0.52 24.36 8.08
CA GLY A 448 -0.82 24.78 9.44
C GLY A 448 0.27 24.39 10.45
N ASP A 449 0.37 25.14 11.55
CA ASP A 449 1.27 24.79 12.65
C ASP A 449 0.66 23.64 13.48
N ILE A 450 1.33 22.49 13.52
CA ILE A 450 0.97 21.38 14.40
C ILE A 450 1.90 21.35 15.61
N LYS A 451 1.31 21.47 16.79
CA LYS A 451 2.06 21.49 18.05
C LYS A 451 2.27 20.06 18.58
N ILE A 452 3.52 19.58 18.51
CA ILE A 452 3.89 18.24 19.01
C ILE A 452 4.68 18.38 20.32
N GLU A 453 4.05 18.03 21.44
CA GLU A 453 4.67 18.11 22.77
C GLU A 453 5.05 16.73 23.30
N VAL A 454 6.25 16.59 23.88
CA VAL A 454 6.64 15.41 24.65
C VAL A 454 6.52 15.75 26.13
N LYS A 455 5.71 14.98 26.87
CA LYS A 455 5.49 15.16 28.31
C LYS A 455 5.71 13.86 29.07
N ALA A 456 6.18 14.00 30.31
CA ALA A 456 6.13 12.91 31.28
C ALA A 456 4.67 12.68 31.71
N ASP A 457 4.29 11.42 31.93
CA ASP A 457 3.00 11.01 32.46
C ASP A 457 2.57 11.74 33.75
N VAL A 458 3.53 12.06 34.63
CA VAL A 458 3.28 12.79 35.90
C VAL A 458 3.06 14.29 35.73
N ASN A 459 3.33 14.84 34.55
CA ASN A 459 3.22 16.28 34.27
C ASN A 459 1.97 16.64 33.45
N LEU A 460 1.07 15.69 33.19
CA LEU A 460 -0.18 15.97 32.50
C LEU A 460 -1.21 16.61 33.42
N THR A 461 -1.96 17.56 32.85
CA THR A 461 -3.15 18.15 33.46
C THR A 461 -4.42 17.41 33.01
N ASP A 462 -5.54 17.63 33.69
CA ASP A 462 -6.84 17.06 33.29
C ASP A 462 -7.26 17.50 31.87
N GLU A 463 -6.85 18.69 31.45
CA GLU A 463 -7.10 19.18 30.08
C GLU A 463 -6.17 18.52 29.06
N ASP A 464 -4.92 18.22 29.43
CA ASP A 464 -4.03 17.45 28.54
C ASP A 464 -4.61 16.06 28.27
N LEU A 465 -5.23 15.42 29.27
CA LEU A 465 -5.82 14.08 29.13
C LEU A 465 -7.01 14.01 28.15
N LYS A 466 -7.60 15.14 27.77
CA LYS A 466 -8.72 15.22 26.81
C LYS A 466 -8.28 15.46 25.36
N LYS A 467 -6.98 15.63 25.12
CA LYS A 467 -6.42 15.90 23.79
C LYS A 467 -6.10 14.61 23.04
N ASP A 468 -5.56 14.74 21.84
CA ASP A 468 -4.91 13.64 21.15
C ASP A 468 -3.62 13.25 21.86
N LEU A 469 -3.54 11.96 22.21
CA LEU A 469 -2.44 11.41 22.99
C LEU A 469 -1.73 10.30 22.22
N ILE A 470 -0.40 10.26 22.34
CA ILE A 470 0.39 9.09 22.01
C ILE A 470 1.06 8.58 23.27
N LEU A 471 0.66 7.41 23.75
CA LEU A 471 1.17 6.83 24.98
C LEU A 471 2.34 5.88 24.67
N ILE A 472 3.45 6.06 25.35
CA ILE A 472 4.65 5.21 25.24
C ILE A 472 4.82 4.38 26.51
N GLY A 473 4.93 3.05 26.34
CA GLY A 473 5.17 2.08 27.41
C GLY A 473 3.90 1.46 27.99
N GLY A 474 4.05 0.45 28.84
CA GLY A 474 2.93 -0.27 29.47
C GLY A 474 2.42 0.39 30.78
N SER A 475 1.38 -0.20 31.38
CA SER A 475 0.72 0.30 32.60
C SER A 475 1.62 0.34 33.85
N VAL A 476 2.75 -0.37 33.87
CA VAL A 476 3.75 -0.28 34.94
C VAL A 476 4.76 0.85 34.74
N SER A 477 5.02 1.25 33.50
CA SER A 477 5.93 2.36 33.19
C SER A 477 5.20 3.70 33.10
N ASN A 478 3.95 3.71 32.64
CA ASN A 478 3.20 4.90 32.26
C ASN A 478 1.86 4.97 33.03
N LYS A 479 1.74 5.97 33.92
CA LYS A 479 0.56 6.17 34.77
C LYS A 479 -0.72 6.43 33.97
N VAL A 480 -0.61 7.07 32.82
CA VAL A 480 -1.76 7.41 31.96
C VAL A 480 -2.32 6.14 31.32
N VAL A 481 -1.44 5.23 30.89
CA VAL A 481 -1.85 3.90 30.43
C VAL A 481 -2.56 3.14 31.54
N GLN A 482 -2.04 3.18 32.77
CA GLN A 482 -2.71 2.57 33.93
C GLN A 482 -4.12 3.16 34.17
N GLN A 483 -4.28 4.47 34.01
CA GLN A 483 -5.57 5.15 34.18
C GLN A 483 -6.59 4.75 33.10
N PHE A 484 -6.15 4.52 31.87
CA PHE A 484 -7.02 4.17 30.74
C PHE A 484 -7.14 2.67 30.45
N GLU A 485 -6.46 1.81 31.22
CA GLU A 485 -6.34 0.37 30.92
C GLU A 485 -7.68 -0.35 30.72
N GLU A 486 -8.73 0.05 31.46
CA GLU A 486 -10.06 -0.56 31.35
C GLU A 486 -10.78 -0.24 30.02
N TYR A 487 -10.38 0.85 29.36
CA TYR A 487 -10.92 1.26 28.06
C TYR A 487 -10.19 0.61 26.89
N PHE A 488 -9.04 -0.02 27.09
CA PHE A 488 -8.29 -0.63 26.00
C PHE A 488 -8.77 -2.06 25.67
N PRO A 489 -8.62 -2.50 24.40
CA PRO A 489 -8.87 -3.88 24.01
C PRO A 489 -7.78 -4.83 24.53
N LEU A 490 -6.60 -4.30 24.82
CA LEU A 490 -5.39 -5.05 25.14
C LEU A 490 -4.81 -4.54 26.47
N ARG A 491 -4.13 -5.41 27.22
CA ARG A 491 -3.37 -5.01 28.42
C ARG A 491 -2.18 -5.93 28.69
N PHE A 492 -1.10 -5.37 29.23
CA PHE A 492 0.04 -6.15 29.68
C PHE A 492 -0.12 -6.53 31.15
N VAL A 493 -0.07 -7.83 31.44
CA VAL A 493 -0.15 -8.36 32.80
C VAL A 493 1.09 -9.19 33.12
N PHE A 494 1.69 -8.95 34.29
CA PHE A 494 2.83 -9.73 34.74
C PHE A 494 2.36 -11.05 35.38
N LYS A 495 2.65 -12.17 34.74
CA LYS A 495 2.27 -13.52 35.18
C LYS A 495 3.46 -14.48 35.11
N ASN A 496 3.66 -15.25 36.17
CA ASN A 496 4.71 -16.29 36.23
C ASN A 496 6.12 -15.80 35.85
N GLY A 497 6.46 -14.56 36.18
CA GLY A 497 7.77 -13.96 35.89
C GLY A 497 7.93 -13.38 34.48
N THR A 498 6.86 -13.36 33.67
CA THR A 498 6.86 -12.84 32.29
C THR A 498 5.71 -11.86 32.06
N TRP A 499 5.92 -10.90 31.16
CA TRP A 499 4.85 -10.05 30.66
C TRP A 499 3.99 -10.82 29.65
N VAL A 500 2.67 -10.78 29.85
CA VAL A 500 1.69 -11.42 28.99
C VAL A 500 0.74 -10.35 28.48
N LEU A 501 0.55 -10.27 27.17
CA LEU A 501 -0.49 -9.45 26.56
C LEU A 501 -1.82 -10.22 26.60
N GLU A 502 -2.76 -9.67 27.35
CA GLU A 502 -4.12 -10.16 27.47
C GLU A 502 -5.11 -9.31 26.68
N LYS A 503 -6.22 -9.93 26.31
CA LYS A 503 -7.31 -9.32 25.58
C LYS A 503 -8.49 -9.07 26.51
N ASN A 504 -9.11 -7.90 26.38
CA ASN A 504 -10.29 -7.51 27.13
C ASN A 504 -11.54 -8.10 26.48
N SER A 505 -12.09 -9.16 27.09
CA SER A 505 -13.28 -9.84 26.57
C SER A 505 -14.54 -8.96 26.49
N ASN A 506 -14.53 -7.79 27.14
CA ASN A 506 -15.67 -6.88 27.21
C ASN A 506 -15.56 -5.69 26.25
N PHE A 507 -14.47 -5.55 25.50
CA PHE A 507 -14.21 -4.36 24.66
C PHE A 507 -15.21 -4.21 23.50
N GLY A 508 -15.82 -5.31 23.05
CA GLY A 508 -16.84 -5.29 21.99
C GLY A 508 -16.50 -6.24 20.86
N ASN A 509 -17.09 -6.00 19.69
CA ASN A 509 -16.82 -6.80 18.50
C ASN A 509 -15.51 -6.35 17.85
N VAL A 510 -14.57 -7.27 17.73
CA VAL A 510 -13.26 -7.03 17.14
C VAL A 510 -13.03 -8.08 16.07
N ARG A 511 -12.95 -7.64 14.81
CA ARG A 511 -12.56 -8.52 13.71
C ARG A 511 -11.05 -8.69 13.76
N THR A 512 -10.55 -9.92 13.73
CA THR A 512 -9.12 -10.20 13.99
C THR A 512 -8.57 -11.17 12.95
N PHE A 513 -7.38 -10.87 12.44
CA PHE A 513 -6.67 -11.69 11.48
C PHE A 513 -5.29 -12.02 12.03
N ILE A 514 -4.87 -13.29 11.90
CA ILE A 514 -3.51 -13.71 12.21
C ILE A 514 -2.75 -13.96 10.92
N ILE A 515 -1.59 -13.33 10.79
CA ILE A 515 -0.65 -13.53 9.69
C ILE A 515 0.54 -14.29 10.25
N THR A 516 0.73 -15.51 9.75
CA THR A 516 1.82 -16.41 10.13
C THR A 516 2.81 -16.53 8.95
N PRO A 517 3.93 -17.25 9.11
CA PRO A 517 4.78 -17.60 7.97
C PRO A 517 4.08 -18.44 6.88
N ASP A 518 2.98 -19.12 7.21
CA ASP A 518 2.32 -20.08 6.32
C ASP A 518 1.00 -19.56 5.71
N ASP A 519 0.27 -18.71 6.43
CA ASP A 519 -1.08 -18.26 6.03
C ASP A 519 -1.51 -16.95 6.69
N ILE A 520 -2.61 -16.38 6.19
CA ILE A 520 -3.46 -15.43 6.90
C ILE A 520 -4.77 -16.14 7.26
N LYS A 521 -5.29 -15.90 8.47
CA LYS A 521 -6.59 -16.43 8.89
C LYS A 521 -7.40 -15.46 9.72
N GLU A 522 -8.70 -15.38 9.43
CA GLU A 522 -9.64 -14.74 10.36
C GLU A 522 -9.79 -15.62 11.61
N VAL A 523 -9.70 -14.99 12.77
CA VAL A 523 -9.75 -15.68 14.07
C VAL A 523 -10.62 -14.93 15.06
N SER A 524 -11.17 -15.66 16.03
CA SER A 524 -11.81 -15.01 17.16
C SER A 524 -10.80 -14.16 17.92
N PHE A 525 -11.19 -12.94 18.29
CA PHE A 525 -10.38 -12.03 19.10
C PHE A 525 -9.76 -12.75 20.31
N MET A 526 -10.50 -13.58 21.04
CA MET A 526 -9.99 -14.24 22.25
C MET A 526 -9.09 -15.47 22.00
N LYS A 527 -8.79 -15.82 20.74
CA LYS A 527 -8.11 -17.08 20.39
C LYS A 527 -6.67 -17.17 20.89
N PHE A 528 -5.93 -16.06 20.87
CA PHE A 528 -4.51 -16.01 21.18
C PHE A 528 -4.21 -15.14 22.39
N SER A 529 -3.17 -15.52 23.12
CA SER A 529 -2.50 -14.71 24.14
C SER A 529 -1.00 -14.76 23.87
N TYR A 530 -0.31 -13.67 24.16
CA TYR A 530 1.09 -13.48 23.79
C TYR A 530 1.95 -13.31 25.02
N ASN A 531 3.02 -14.10 25.13
CA ASN A 531 3.95 -14.09 26.26
C ASN A 531 5.42 -14.08 25.81
N SER A 532 5.66 -13.77 24.52
CA SER A 532 7.00 -13.66 23.96
C SER A 532 7.69 -12.41 24.48
N PRO A 533 9.00 -12.44 24.77
CA PRO A 533 9.75 -11.23 25.09
C PRO A 533 9.81 -10.24 23.93
N GLN A 534 9.51 -10.68 22.70
CA GLN A 534 9.44 -9.80 21.53
C GLN A 534 8.04 -9.20 21.31
N THR A 535 7.04 -9.54 22.15
CA THR A 535 5.68 -9.03 22.01
C THR A 535 5.69 -7.51 22.07
N SER A 536 5.18 -6.90 21.02
CA SER A 536 4.99 -5.46 20.84
C SER A 536 3.62 -5.21 20.24
N MET A 537 3.08 -4.03 20.49
CA MET A 537 1.82 -3.60 19.90
C MET A 537 1.76 -2.11 19.62
N LEU A 538 0.87 -1.78 18.69
CA LEU A 538 0.34 -0.45 18.42
C LEU A 538 -1.18 -0.57 18.41
N LEU A 539 -1.90 0.38 19.01
CA LEU A 539 -3.36 0.46 18.87
C LEU A 539 -3.85 1.91 18.91
N ALA A 540 -5.08 2.14 18.43
CA ALA A 540 -5.77 3.42 18.54
C ALA A 540 -7.17 3.26 19.13
N ILE A 541 -7.59 4.18 19.99
CA ILE A 541 -8.99 4.30 20.47
C ILE A 541 -9.45 5.75 20.42
N ARG A 542 -10.76 5.99 20.40
CA ARG A 542 -11.34 7.28 20.79
C ARG A 542 -10.98 7.59 22.23
N ASN A 543 -10.65 8.85 22.51
CA ASN A 543 -10.33 9.30 23.86
C ASN A 543 -11.61 9.25 24.72
N PRO A 544 -11.64 8.44 25.80
CA PRO A 544 -12.85 8.29 26.61
C PRO A 544 -13.22 9.54 27.41
N LEU A 545 -12.35 10.55 27.46
CA LEU A 545 -12.63 11.84 28.09
C LEU A 545 -13.12 12.92 27.10
N ARG A 546 -12.91 12.72 25.79
CA ARG A 546 -13.39 13.59 24.71
C ARG A 546 -13.41 12.81 23.40
N GLU A 547 -14.60 12.48 22.92
CA GLU A 547 -14.76 11.48 21.85
C GLU A 547 -14.28 11.91 20.48
N ASP A 548 -14.18 13.22 20.26
CA ASP A 548 -13.66 13.81 19.03
C ASP A 548 -12.15 13.58 18.89
N ASN A 549 -11.43 13.35 20.00
CA ASN A 549 -9.99 13.11 20.03
C ASN A 549 -9.68 11.62 20.19
N TYR A 550 -8.42 11.26 20.00
CA TYR A 550 -7.94 9.89 19.96
C TYR A 550 -6.75 9.62 20.89
N ILE A 551 -6.54 8.35 21.20
CA ILE A 551 -5.37 7.86 21.92
C ILE A 551 -4.71 6.78 21.07
N VAL A 552 -3.46 7.00 20.68
CA VAL A 552 -2.58 5.98 20.11
C VAL A 552 -1.70 5.43 21.23
N TRP A 553 -1.56 4.11 21.33
CA TRP A 553 -0.75 3.46 22.36
C TRP A 553 0.30 2.54 21.74
N ILE A 554 1.57 2.80 22.06
CA ILE A 554 2.74 2.01 21.65
C ILE A 554 3.35 1.36 22.89
N ALA A 555 3.42 0.03 22.91
CA ALA A 555 3.98 -0.72 24.03
C ALA A 555 4.57 -2.07 23.60
N GLY A 556 5.36 -2.65 24.49
CA GLY A 556 5.85 -4.02 24.35
C GLY A 556 6.10 -4.68 25.69
N ALA A 557 6.42 -5.97 25.64
CA ALA A 557 6.84 -6.76 26.80
C ALA A 557 8.09 -6.18 27.47
N ASP A 558 8.90 -5.44 26.70
CA ASP A 558 9.96 -4.59 27.20
C ASP A 558 10.11 -3.30 26.37
N ARG A 559 11.03 -2.44 26.82
CA ARG A 559 11.30 -1.14 26.19
C ARG A 559 11.83 -1.26 24.75
N TYR A 560 12.58 -2.32 24.43
CA TYR A 560 13.12 -2.54 23.09
C TYR A 560 11.99 -2.89 22.12
N SER A 561 11.05 -3.72 22.58
CA SER A 561 9.84 -4.10 21.85
C SER A 561 8.89 -2.92 21.69
N THR A 562 8.75 -2.03 22.69
CA THR A 562 8.01 -0.76 22.54
C THR A 562 8.51 0.06 21.34
N ARG A 563 9.84 0.15 21.13
CA ARG A 563 10.42 0.95 20.03
C ARG A 563 10.25 0.33 18.64
N ARG A 564 9.62 -0.85 18.51
CA ARG A 564 9.33 -1.47 17.20
C ARG A 564 8.30 -0.67 16.41
N TYR A 565 7.31 -0.08 17.09
CA TYR A 565 6.24 0.74 16.49
C TYR A 565 6.51 2.24 16.55
N ARG A 566 7.79 2.63 16.50
CA ARG A 566 8.22 4.03 16.64
C ARG A 566 7.68 4.97 15.55
N ASN A 567 7.34 4.45 14.37
CA ASN A 567 6.64 5.21 13.35
C ASN A 567 5.17 4.77 13.27
N PRO A 568 4.20 5.47 13.88
CA PRO A 568 2.79 5.08 13.87
C PRO A 568 1.99 5.57 12.63
N THR A 569 2.61 6.28 11.68
CA THR A 569 1.90 7.14 10.70
C THR A 569 1.33 6.44 9.46
N TYR A 570 1.25 5.12 9.43
CA TYR A 570 0.81 4.37 8.24
C TYR A 570 -0.03 3.13 8.55
N TYR A 571 -0.52 2.99 9.79
CA TYR A 571 -1.32 1.84 10.17
C TYR A 571 -2.81 2.11 9.96
N LEU A 572 -3.42 1.32 9.06
CA LEU A 572 -4.86 1.25 8.82
C LEU A 572 -5.55 0.12 9.61
N VAL A 573 -4.90 -0.37 10.67
CA VAL A 573 -5.47 -1.35 11.59
C VAL A 573 -5.78 -0.68 12.92
N SER A 574 -6.84 -1.11 13.61
CA SER A 574 -7.16 -0.57 14.94
C SER A 574 -6.14 -0.98 15.99
N TYR A 575 -5.59 -2.18 15.84
CA TYR A 575 -4.37 -2.60 16.52
C TYR A 575 -3.55 -3.55 15.67
N GLU A 576 -2.26 -3.61 15.97
CA GLU A 576 -1.33 -4.62 15.49
C GLU A 576 -0.55 -5.18 16.68
N ILE A 577 -0.41 -6.51 16.74
CA ILE A 577 0.46 -7.21 17.68
C ILE A 577 1.51 -7.98 16.87
N TYR A 578 2.78 -7.84 17.26
CA TYR A 578 3.86 -8.67 16.75
C TYR A 578 4.57 -9.37 17.90
N ASP A 579 4.77 -10.68 17.80
CA ASP A 579 5.40 -11.49 18.87
C ASP A 579 6.79 -12.02 18.53
N GLY A 580 7.35 -11.61 17.39
CA GLY A 580 8.62 -12.13 16.85
C GLY A 580 8.44 -13.16 15.74
N GLU A 581 7.26 -13.76 15.61
CA GLU A 581 7.00 -14.85 14.64
C GLU A 581 5.76 -14.60 13.79
N LYS A 582 4.73 -13.96 14.35
CA LYS A 582 3.45 -13.70 13.70
C LYS A 582 2.96 -12.29 13.99
N ILE A 583 2.09 -11.81 13.10
CA ILE A 583 1.39 -10.53 13.22
C ILE A 583 -0.09 -10.83 13.47
N GLU A 584 -0.70 -10.12 14.40
CA GLU A 584 -2.15 -10.09 14.58
C GLU A 584 -2.66 -8.68 14.32
N ASP A 585 -3.49 -8.56 13.29
CA ASP A 585 -4.19 -7.32 12.94
C ASP A 585 -5.63 -7.41 13.46
N GLY A 586 -6.14 -6.30 13.97
CA GLY A 586 -7.57 -6.24 14.24
C GLY A 586 -8.21 -4.89 14.02
N PHE A 587 -9.52 -4.96 13.83
CA PHE A 587 -10.36 -3.88 13.36
C PHE A 587 -11.58 -3.77 14.27
N TYR A 588 -11.87 -2.56 14.72
CA TYR A 588 -13.08 -2.25 15.46
C TYR A 588 -13.55 -0.83 15.18
N ILE A 589 -14.86 -0.67 15.23
CA ILE A 589 -15.51 0.63 15.34
C ILE A 589 -15.79 0.88 16.83
N GLN A 590 -15.47 2.07 17.32
CA GLN A 590 -15.91 2.52 18.64
C GLN A 590 -17.09 3.46 18.46
N PRO A 591 -18.28 3.10 18.96
CA PRO A 591 -19.44 3.98 18.87
C PRO A 591 -19.16 5.26 19.66
N LEU A 592 -19.63 6.39 19.13
CA LEU A 592 -19.76 7.61 19.91
C LEU A 592 -20.64 7.29 21.14
N LEU A 593 -20.19 7.61 22.34
CA LEU A 593 -21.01 7.55 23.54
C LEU A 593 -22.26 8.39 23.22
N SER A 594 -23.42 7.77 23.36
CA SER A 594 -24.69 8.46 23.17
C SER A 594 -24.74 9.68 24.08
N SER A 595 -24.71 10.87 23.45
CA SER A 595 -24.84 12.18 24.09
C SER A 595 -26.15 12.33 24.87
#